data_AF-A0AAD5WWL1-F1
#
_entry.id   AF-A0AAD5WWL1-F1
#
_cell.length_a   1.000
_cell.length_b   1.000
_cell.length_c   1.000
_cell.angle_alpha   90.00
_cell.angle_beta   90.00
_cell.angle_gamma   90.00
#
_symmetry.space_group_name_H-M   'P 1'
#
loop_
_entity.id
_entity.type
_entity.pdbx_description
1 polymer ?
#
loop_
_entity_poly.entity_id
_entity_poly.type
_entity_poly.pdbx_seq_one_letter_code
_entity_poly.pdbx_strand_id
1 'polypeptide(L)'
;MTGLNNNHHQPTHQHPIAQHGDTISFKTTTTSDTEPNRPNPSEDRRHKKRGKPAKDGPHIRSEAGAGAGDLLVQCSAVGRVFPNLGQRQAFFSSSTSALPSAAPTRNNKISSMARMPTYFFSHGGPDVQYNKAHPVFPVLQKIGREITSLKPKAVVVFSGHWQSTPINVNNVLLTDLIYDFYGFPRYFYEATYPSIGSPELASKVLFLLSDAGIEAEGVKRGLDHGVWSGFNVAFDPESNPLDCPVVQVSLFNNEDPVAHYELGRAVSSLRDEGVVIIGAGMSVHNLRDMRFSMGSSRPMPYSVSFDNALRDAALADPREREAKMAALTERPDAKQAHPWMDHLMPVHVAAGAAEEEKGYQVWTHHEGSFAWAQYRFGEVSEELEA
;
A
#
# COMPACT_ATOMS: atom_id res chain seq x y z
N MET A 1 -9.22 54.95 -36.82
CA MET A 1 -8.62 56.30 -36.79
C MET A 1 -8.89 56.92 -35.43
N THR A 2 -7.89 57.59 -34.83
CA THR A 2 -7.98 58.71 -33.85
C THR A 2 -9.13 58.79 -32.82
N GLY A 3 -8.89 58.95 -31.52
CA GLY A 3 -7.61 59.22 -30.86
C GLY A 3 -7.70 59.36 -29.33
N LEU A 4 -6.54 59.63 -28.72
CA LEU A 4 -6.34 59.78 -27.27
C LEU A 4 -6.65 61.21 -26.79
N ASN A 5 -7.04 61.38 -25.51
CA ASN A 5 -6.31 62.33 -24.65
C ASN A 5 -6.49 62.08 -23.13
N ASN A 6 -5.47 62.47 -22.36
CA ASN A 6 -5.36 62.33 -20.90
C ASN A 6 -5.70 63.63 -20.15
N ASN A 7 -6.06 63.51 -18.86
CA ASN A 7 -5.65 64.38 -17.73
C ASN A 7 -6.17 63.74 -16.41
N HIS A 8 -5.37 63.12 -15.54
CA HIS A 8 -4.45 63.70 -14.54
C HIS A 8 -5.06 64.73 -13.57
N HIS A 9 -5.43 64.26 -12.36
CA HIS A 9 -5.05 64.89 -11.07
C HIS A 9 -5.23 63.90 -9.89
N GLN A 10 -4.27 63.93 -8.96
CA GLN A 10 -4.19 63.27 -7.64
C GLN A 10 -3.78 64.38 -6.62
N PRO A 11 -3.57 64.13 -5.30
CA PRO A 11 -4.05 63.09 -4.38
C PRO A 11 -4.57 63.68 -3.02
N THR A 12 -5.10 62.86 -2.08
CA THR A 12 -4.95 63.11 -0.62
C THR A 12 -5.18 61.86 0.27
N HIS A 13 -4.12 61.44 0.98
CA HIS A 13 -4.01 60.97 2.39
C HIS A 13 -5.10 60.08 3.07
N GLN A 14 -4.79 58.81 3.40
CA GLN A 14 -4.32 58.25 4.73
C GLN A 14 -5.46 57.87 5.72
N HIS A 15 -5.77 56.56 5.93
CA HIS A 15 -5.23 55.61 6.94
C HIS A 15 -6.00 55.59 8.30
N PRO A 16 -5.99 54.48 9.10
CA PRO A 16 -5.96 53.04 8.79
C PRO A 16 -7.01 52.26 9.66
N ILE A 17 -6.67 51.05 10.17
CA ILE A 17 -7.43 50.10 11.06
C ILE A 17 -8.20 49.00 10.28
N ALA A 18 -8.08 47.70 10.56
CA ALA A 18 -7.03 46.93 11.24
C ALA A 18 -7.08 45.46 10.76
N GLN A 19 -5.94 44.75 10.83
CA GLN A 19 -5.86 43.32 10.54
C GLN A 19 -6.12 42.52 11.82
N HIS A 20 -6.95 41.46 11.74
CA HIS A 20 -6.90 40.36 12.69
C HIS A 20 -6.30 39.13 12.00
N GLY A 21 -5.04 38.87 12.31
CA GLY A 21 -4.39 37.59 12.03
C GLY A 21 -4.19 36.86 13.35
N ASP A 22 -4.95 35.80 13.59
CA ASP A 22 -4.78 34.96 14.77
C ASP A 22 -3.53 34.09 14.62
N THR A 23 -2.42 34.65 15.09
CA THR A 23 -1.13 33.96 15.17
C THR A 23 -1.09 33.15 16.46
N ILE A 24 -1.23 31.82 16.37
CA ILE A 24 -1.07 30.93 17.52
C ILE A 24 0.40 30.95 17.96
N SER A 25 0.71 31.80 18.93
CA SER A 25 2.03 31.90 19.55
C SER A 25 2.19 30.83 20.63
N PHE A 26 3.12 29.91 20.44
CA PHE A 26 3.61 29.04 21.50
C PHE A 26 4.34 29.88 22.56
N LYS A 27 3.65 30.22 23.65
CA LYS A 27 4.29 30.75 24.86
C LYS A 27 4.89 29.61 25.67
N THR A 28 6.21 29.46 25.61
CA THR A 28 6.96 28.64 26.57
C THR A 28 6.96 29.32 27.93
N THR A 29 6.20 28.81 28.89
CA THR A 29 6.37 29.17 30.31
C THR A 29 7.59 28.48 30.86
N THR A 30 8.60 29.26 31.22
CA THR A 30 9.78 28.80 31.96
C THR A 30 9.43 28.51 33.41
N THR A 31 9.55 27.25 33.83
CA THR A 31 9.85 26.90 35.23
C THR A 31 11.10 26.02 35.22
N SER A 32 12.15 26.53 35.86
CA SER A 32 13.40 25.83 36.06
C SER A 32 13.24 24.68 37.04
N ASP A 33 13.71 23.50 36.68
CA ASP A 33 14.37 22.60 37.63
C ASP A 33 15.52 21.88 36.90
N THR A 34 16.69 21.88 37.54
CA THR A 34 17.95 21.42 36.97
C THR A 34 18.36 20.08 37.57
N GLU A 35 18.63 19.06 36.74
CA GLU A 35 19.65 18.05 37.04
C GLU A 35 20.31 17.51 35.74
N PRO A 36 21.55 16.98 35.82
CA PRO A 36 22.47 17.01 34.68
C PRO A 36 22.50 15.76 33.78
N ASN A 37 22.89 16.02 32.54
CA ASN A 37 23.28 15.08 31.50
C ASN A 37 24.16 13.90 32.01
N ARG A 38 23.85 12.66 31.61
CA ARG A 38 24.79 11.54 31.62
C ARG A 38 25.10 11.10 30.18
N PRO A 39 26.38 10.83 29.84
CA PRO A 39 26.78 10.51 28.48
C PRO A 39 26.51 9.04 28.12
N ASN A 40 26.27 8.81 26.84
CA ASN A 40 26.14 7.48 26.23
C ASN A 40 27.55 6.91 25.95
N PRO A 41 27.92 5.69 26.40
CA PRO A 41 29.22 5.10 26.09
C PRO A 41 29.21 4.33 24.76
N SER A 42 30.37 4.35 24.10
CA SER A 42 30.61 3.95 22.71
C SER A 42 30.86 2.44 22.50
N GLU A 43 30.89 2.04 21.23
CA GLU A 43 31.59 0.85 20.74
C GLU A 43 33.08 0.84 21.18
N ASP A 44 33.66 -0.33 21.47
CA ASP A 44 34.85 -0.87 20.76
C ASP A 44 35.02 -2.38 21.05
N ARG A 45 36.03 -3.00 20.43
CA ARG A 45 36.12 -4.43 20.10
C ARG A 45 37.25 -5.18 20.85
N ARG A 46 37.21 -6.51 20.68
CA ARG A 46 38.33 -7.51 20.63
C ARG A 46 38.80 -8.25 21.91
N HIS A 47 38.75 -9.58 21.76
CA HIS A 47 39.83 -10.57 21.94
C HIS A 47 39.87 -11.54 23.16
N LYS A 48 39.39 -12.77 22.89
CA LYS A 48 40.10 -14.08 23.00
C LYS A 48 40.36 -14.76 24.37
N LYS A 49 39.91 -16.04 24.37
CA LYS A 49 40.57 -17.32 24.78
C LYS A 49 40.20 -17.99 26.13
N ARG A 50 39.49 -19.12 25.97
CA ARG A 50 39.72 -20.49 26.52
C ARG A 50 40.06 -20.69 28.01
N GLY A 51 39.19 -21.44 28.71
CA GLY A 51 39.51 -22.19 29.94
C GLY A 51 38.41 -23.16 30.39
N LYS A 52 38.67 -24.48 30.31
CA LYS A 52 38.03 -25.62 31.01
C LYS A 52 39.19 -26.53 31.48
N PRO A 53 39.06 -27.48 32.45
CA PRO A 53 37.86 -28.18 32.98
C PRO A 53 37.62 -27.85 34.50
N ALA A 54 36.95 -28.61 35.39
CA ALA A 54 36.44 -30.00 35.37
C ALA A 54 35.26 -30.28 36.34
N LYS A 55 34.66 -31.48 36.14
CA LYS A 55 34.13 -32.52 37.08
C LYS A 55 33.93 -32.16 38.58
N ASP A 56 32.84 -32.56 39.25
CA ASP A 56 32.37 -33.96 39.50
C ASP A 56 30.82 -34.12 39.63
N GLY A 57 30.34 -35.38 39.67
CA GLY A 57 28.93 -35.77 39.86
C GLY A 57 28.54 -36.06 41.34
N PRO A 58 27.45 -36.82 41.65
CA PRO A 58 26.93 -37.97 40.89
C PRO A 58 25.39 -38.10 40.70
N HIS A 59 25.04 -38.93 39.69
CA HIS A 59 23.88 -39.82 39.49
C HIS A 59 22.57 -39.72 40.31
N ILE A 60 21.43 -39.90 39.61
CA ILE A 60 20.61 -41.14 39.67
C ILE A 60 19.77 -41.35 38.37
N ARG A 61 19.50 -42.63 38.10
CA ARG A 61 18.70 -43.36 37.07
C ARG A 61 17.33 -42.75 36.66
N SER A 62 16.64 -43.14 35.56
CA SER A 62 16.83 -44.21 34.54
C SER A 62 15.88 -44.04 33.34
N GLU A 63 16.27 -44.62 32.19
CA GLU A 63 15.42 -45.23 31.12
C GLU A 63 14.39 -44.36 30.35
N ALA A 64 13.90 -44.76 29.16
CA ALA A 64 14.49 -45.40 27.96
C ALA A 64 13.38 -45.46 26.88
N GLY A 65 13.68 -45.17 25.61
CA GLY A 65 12.66 -45.21 24.55
C GLY A 65 13.18 -44.86 23.16
N ALA A 66 13.69 -45.85 22.44
CA ALA A 66 13.99 -45.77 21.01
C ALA A 66 12.70 -46.00 20.18
N GLY A 67 12.63 -45.66 18.89
CA GLY A 67 13.69 -45.11 18.03
C GLY A 67 13.17 -44.70 16.65
N ALA A 68 14.08 -44.17 15.84
CA ALA A 68 13.83 -43.80 14.45
C ALA A 68 14.10 -44.97 13.49
N GLY A 69 13.44 -44.95 12.32
CA GLY A 69 13.69 -45.86 11.22
C GLY A 69 13.61 -45.13 9.89
N ASP A 70 14.76 -44.71 9.36
CA ASP A 70 14.88 -44.24 7.98
C ASP A 70 14.77 -45.41 7.00
N LEU A 71 14.11 -45.20 5.86
CA LEU A 71 14.27 -46.07 4.70
C LEU A 71 14.48 -45.26 3.42
N LEU A 72 15.71 -45.31 2.93
CA LEU A 72 16.15 -44.72 1.68
C LEU A 72 15.82 -45.68 0.52
N VAL A 73 15.24 -45.19 -0.58
CA VAL A 73 15.11 -45.97 -1.84
C VAL A 73 15.58 -45.12 -3.01
N GLN A 74 16.46 -45.70 -3.85
CA GLN A 74 17.09 -45.03 -4.98
C GLN A 74 16.28 -45.11 -6.28
N CYS A 75 16.58 -44.18 -7.20
CA CYS A 75 16.05 -44.14 -8.56
C CYS A 75 16.47 -45.35 -9.42
N SER A 76 15.65 -45.66 -10.43
CA SER A 76 16.13 -46.13 -11.74
C SER A 76 15.09 -45.82 -12.82
N ALA A 77 15.56 -45.38 -13.99
CA ALA A 77 14.72 -44.96 -15.12
C ALA A 77 14.65 -46.05 -16.20
N VAL A 78 13.51 -46.13 -16.90
CA VAL A 78 13.38 -46.81 -18.19
C VAL A 78 12.54 -45.91 -19.11
N GLY A 79 12.94 -45.75 -20.37
CA GLY A 79 12.38 -44.73 -21.27
C GLY A 79 11.47 -45.26 -22.38
N ARG A 80 10.80 -44.29 -23.04
CA ARG A 80 10.32 -44.22 -24.44
C ARG A 80 9.74 -45.49 -25.11
N VAL A 81 8.60 -45.32 -25.80
CA VAL A 81 8.50 -45.37 -27.29
C VAL A 81 7.07 -44.98 -27.72
N PHE A 82 6.96 -44.12 -28.75
CA PHE A 82 5.72 -43.91 -29.53
C PHE A 82 5.66 -44.90 -30.69
N PRO A 83 4.46 -45.19 -31.23
CA PRO A 83 4.31 -44.99 -32.67
C PRO A 83 3.06 -44.18 -33.05
N ASN A 84 2.94 -43.93 -34.36
CA ASN A 84 2.22 -42.81 -34.96
C ASN A 84 1.32 -43.29 -36.11
N LEU A 85 0.55 -42.37 -36.70
CA LEU A 85 -0.23 -42.45 -37.95
C LEU A 85 -1.52 -43.29 -37.98
N GLY A 86 -2.54 -42.70 -38.62
CA GLY A 86 -3.83 -43.35 -38.90
C GLY A 86 -4.84 -42.46 -39.62
N GLN A 87 -4.45 -41.80 -40.73
CA GLN A 87 -5.39 -41.05 -41.56
C GLN A 87 -6.54 -41.94 -42.08
N ARG A 88 -7.78 -41.47 -41.97
CA ARG A 88 -8.88 -41.92 -42.84
C ARG A 88 -9.72 -40.72 -43.28
N GLN A 89 -9.76 -40.51 -44.59
CA GLN A 89 -10.72 -39.63 -45.24
C GLN A 89 -12.11 -40.30 -45.22
N ALA A 90 -13.17 -39.49 -45.09
CA ALA A 90 -14.53 -39.90 -45.37
C ALA A 90 -15.21 -38.83 -46.23
N PHE A 91 -15.55 -39.19 -47.46
CA PHE A 91 -16.49 -38.42 -48.28
C PHE A 91 -17.90 -38.63 -47.73
N PHE A 92 -18.66 -37.55 -47.51
CA PHE A 92 -20.12 -37.60 -47.63
C PHE A 92 -20.64 -36.32 -48.26
N SER A 93 -21.54 -36.51 -49.22
CA SER A 93 -22.29 -35.45 -49.90
C SER A 93 -23.60 -35.20 -49.14
N SER A 94 -24.00 -33.94 -49.01
CA SER A 94 -25.34 -33.50 -49.43
C SER A 94 -25.57 -32.00 -49.23
N SER A 95 -26.20 -31.39 -50.23
CA SER A 95 -26.85 -30.08 -50.21
C SER A 95 -28.03 -29.99 -49.23
N THR A 96 -28.32 -28.80 -48.67
CA THR A 96 -29.59 -28.05 -48.92
C THR A 96 -29.64 -26.65 -48.29
N SER A 97 -30.32 -25.74 -49.00
CA SER A 97 -31.06 -24.55 -48.53
C SER A 97 -30.45 -23.62 -47.47
N ALA A 98 -30.02 -22.43 -47.91
CA ALA A 98 -29.98 -21.25 -47.06
C ALA A 98 -31.34 -20.53 -47.06
N LEU A 99 -31.84 -20.18 -45.88
CA LEU A 99 -32.88 -19.16 -45.66
C LEU A 99 -32.47 -18.34 -44.43
N PRO A 100 -32.50 -16.99 -44.49
CA PRO A 100 -32.08 -16.16 -43.37
C PRO A 100 -33.21 -16.06 -42.32
N SER A 101 -33.07 -16.78 -41.21
CA SER A 101 -33.90 -16.53 -40.02
C SER A 101 -33.27 -15.39 -39.22
N ALA A 102 -33.90 -14.22 -39.25
CA ALA A 102 -33.51 -13.08 -38.43
C ALA A 102 -33.87 -13.33 -36.96
N ALA A 103 -32.98 -13.99 -36.23
CA ALA A 103 -33.09 -14.09 -34.77
C ALA A 103 -32.84 -12.71 -34.14
N PRO A 104 -33.67 -12.25 -33.18
CA PRO A 104 -33.39 -11.02 -32.46
C PRO A 104 -32.13 -11.24 -31.62
N THR A 105 -31.10 -10.42 -31.84
CA THR A 105 -29.93 -10.36 -30.98
C THR A 105 -30.35 -9.87 -29.60
N ARG A 106 -30.68 -10.81 -28.70
CA ARG A 106 -30.64 -10.56 -27.26
C ARG A 106 -29.21 -10.17 -26.94
N ASN A 107 -28.98 -8.88 -26.73
CA ASN A 107 -27.81 -8.39 -26.01
C ASN A 107 -27.93 -8.90 -24.57
N ASN A 108 -27.53 -10.15 -24.36
CA ASN A 108 -27.07 -10.61 -23.06
C ASN A 108 -25.74 -9.89 -22.79
N LYS A 109 -25.84 -8.61 -22.40
CA LYS A 109 -24.93 -8.05 -21.40
C LYS A 109 -25.18 -8.86 -20.13
N ILE A 110 -24.61 -10.06 -20.07
CA ILE A 110 -24.28 -10.67 -18.79
C ILE A 110 -23.43 -9.61 -18.11
N SER A 111 -23.90 -9.08 -16.98
CA SER A 111 -23.07 -8.23 -16.16
C SER A 111 -21.94 -9.11 -15.63
N SER A 112 -20.81 -9.10 -16.33
CA SER A 112 -19.54 -9.34 -15.66
C SER A 112 -19.55 -8.46 -14.43
N MET A 113 -19.45 -9.06 -13.25
CA MET A 113 -19.14 -8.31 -12.04
C MET A 113 -17.93 -7.44 -12.39
N ALA A 114 -18.08 -6.12 -12.29
CA ALA A 114 -16.97 -5.23 -12.59
C ALA A 114 -15.85 -5.60 -11.62
N ARG A 115 -14.69 -5.98 -12.18
CA ARG A 115 -13.51 -6.38 -11.42
C ARG A 115 -13.15 -5.23 -10.48
N MET A 116 -13.01 -5.52 -9.18
CA MET A 116 -12.83 -4.46 -8.18
C MET A 116 -11.58 -3.62 -8.50
N PRO A 117 -11.63 -2.29 -8.49
CA PRO A 117 -10.44 -1.45 -8.66
C PRO A 117 -9.40 -1.71 -7.56
N THR A 118 -8.15 -1.33 -7.83
CA THR A 118 -7.10 -1.23 -6.82
C THR A 118 -6.82 0.23 -6.49
N TYR A 119 -6.32 0.49 -5.28
CA TYR A 119 -6.02 1.84 -4.83
C TYR A 119 -4.62 1.92 -4.23
N PHE A 120 -3.98 3.07 -4.41
CA PHE A 120 -2.87 3.49 -3.57
C PHE A 120 -3.27 4.70 -2.74
N PHE A 121 -3.12 4.55 -1.43
CA PHE A 121 -3.39 5.56 -0.43
C PHE A 121 -2.05 6.18 0.01
N SER A 122 -1.84 7.47 -0.25
CA SER A 122 -0.87 8.24 0.55
C SER A 122 -1.51 8.51 1.91
N HIS A 123 -1.18 7.69 2.92
CA HIS A 123 -1.93 7.58 4.18
C HIS A 123 -1.68 8.71 5.17
N GLY A 124 -0.50 9.33 5.14
CA GLY A 124 -0.11 10.42 6.05
C GLY A 124 0.37 9.97 7.43
N GLY A 125 0.67 10.95 8.28
CA GLY A 125 0.98 10.68 9.68
C GLY A 125 -0.26 10.31 10.50
N PRO A 126 -0.09 9.83 11.76
CA PRO A 126 -1.19 9.56 12.69
C PRO A 126 -2.17 10.73 12.90
N ASP A 127 -1.79 11.96 12.54
CA ASP A 127 -2.59 13.18 12.66
C ASP A 127 -3.62 13.35 11.55
N VAL A 128 -3.54 12.58 10.45
CA VAL A 128 -4.50 12.63 9.34
C VAL A 128 -5.94 12.47 9.83
N GLN A 129 -6.19 11.61 10.82
CA GLN A 129 -7.52 11.36 11.38
C GLN A 129 -8.11 12.55 12.19
N TYR A 130 -7.26 13.49 12.62
CA TYR A 130 -7.66 14.66 13.40
C TYR A 130 -7.54 15.97 12.61
N ASN A 131 -6.68 16.01 11.59
CA ASN A 131 -6.35 17.20 10.81
C ASN A 131 -7.38 17.48 9.71
N LYS A 132 -8.63 17.78 10.11
CA LYS A 132 -9.77 18.07 9.22
C LYS A 132 -9.56 19.27 8.29
N ALA A 133 -8.56 20.10 8.55
CA ALA A 133 -8.18 21.23 7.71
C ALA A 133 -7.20 20.85 6.59
N HIS A 134 -6.55 19.69 6.67
CA HIS A 134 -5.61 19.25 5.64
C HIS A 134 -6.34 18.90 4.34
N PRO A 135 -5.85 19.33 3.16
CA PRO A 135 -6.51 19.07 1.88
C PRO A 135 -6.78 17.59 1.55
N VAL A 136 -6.02 16.64 2.14
CA VAL A 136 -6.23 15.20 1.93
C VAL A 136 -7.47 14.66 2.64
N PHE A 137 -7.94 15.30 3.72
CA PHE A 137 -9.03 14.79 4.55
C PHE A 137 -10.33 14.55 3.76
N PRO A 138 -10.89 15.54 3.02
CA PRO A 138 -12.08 15.31 2.19
C PRO A 138 -11.82 14.37 1.00
N VAL A 139 -10.56 14.19 0.58
CA VAL A 139 -10.18 13.29 -0.52
C VAL A 139 -10.22 11.83 -0.07
N LEU A 140 -9.65 11.50 1.09
CA LEU A 140 -9.80 10.18 1.71
C LEU A 140 -11.28 9.85 1.94
N GLN A 141 -12.07 10.81 2.42
CA GLN A 141 -13.52 10.64 2.52
C GLN A 141 -14.22 10.40 1.17
N LYS A 142 -13.77 11.01 0.06
CA LYS A 142 -14.32 10.72 -1.28
C LYS A 142 -13.96 9.29 -1.71
N ILE A 143 -12.69 8.91 -1.61
CA ILE A 143 -12.21 7.57 -1.99
C ILE A 143 -12.88 6.49 -1.13
N GLY A 144 -13.07 6.75 0.16
CA GLY A 144 -13.79 5.85 1.06
C GLY A 144 -15.25 5.65 0.69
N ARG A 145 -15.97 6.70 0.28
CA ARG A 145 -17.35 6.58 -0.24
C ARG A 145 -17.41 5.87 -1.59
N GLU A 146 -16.41 6.09 -2.45
CA GLU A 146 -16.27 5.37 -3.72
C GLU A 146 -16.13 3.86 -3.42
N ILE A 147 -15.21 3.47 -2.54
CA ILE A 147 -14.99 2.06 -2.15
C ILE A 147 -16.22 1.43 -1.49
N THR A 148 -16.88 2.09 -0.52
CA THR A 148 -18.07 1.51 0.13
C THR A 148 -19.24 1.36 -0.83
N SER A 149 -19.39 2.25 -1.82
CA SER A 149 -20.43 2.15 -2.86
C SER A 149 -20.29 0.91 -3.75
N LEU A 150 -19.06 0.41 -3.95
CA LEU A 150 -18.78 -0.83 -4.69
C LEU A 150 -19.21 -2.09 -3.93
N LYS A 151 -19.47 -1.97 -2.61
CA LYS A 151 -19.83 -3.08 -1.70
C LYS A 151 -18.80 -4.23 -1.75
N PRO A 152 -17.52 -3.96 -1.42
CA PRO A 152 -16.50 -4.99 -1.36
C PRO A 152 -16.91 -6.11 -0.41
N LYS A 153 -16.59 -7.36 -0.78
CA LYS A 153 -16.74 -8.51 0.13
C LYS A 153 -15.65 -8.55 1.19
N ALA A 154 -14.51 -7.94 0.90
CA ALA A 154 -13.38 -7.75 1.80
C ALA A 154 -12.39 -6.73 1.22
N VAL A 155 -11.44 -6.28 2.05
CA VAL A 155 -10.27 -5.50 1.64
C VAL A 155 -9.00 -6.31 1.95
N VAL A 156 -8.06 -6.34 1.00
CA VAL A 156 -6.67 -6.76 1.25
C VAL A 156 -5.77 -5.53 1.18
N VAL A 157 -4.97 -5.32 2.22
CA VAL A 157 -4.16 -4.10 2.36
C VAL A 157 -2.69 -4.39 2.65
N PHE A 158 -1.81 -3.72 1.92
CA PHE A 158 -0.35 -3.80 2.03
C PHE A 158 0.18 -2.47 2.56
N SER A 159 0.86 -2.46 3.70
CA SER A 159 1.28 -1.23 4.40
C SER A 159 2.80 -1.02 4.35
N GLY A 160 3.24 0.20 4.11
CA GLY A 160 4.65 0.63 4.26
C GLY A 160 5.21 0.40 5.67
N HIS A 161 4.36 0.19 6.66
CA HIS A 161 4.72 -0.06 8.06
C HIS A 161 4.98 -1.54 8.40
N TRP A 162 4.82 -2.45 7.43
CA TRP A 162 5.04 -3.87 7.66
C TRP A 162 5.79 -4.55 6.52
N GLN A 163 7.09 -4.77 6.74
CA GLN A 163 7.95 -5.58 5.87
C GLN A 163 8.30 -6.90 6.57
N SER A 164 8.47 -7.99 5.81
CA SER A 164 8.92 -9.29 6.34
C SER A 164 9.68 -10.14 5.32
N THR A 165 10.27 -11.25 5.78
CA THR A 165 10.84 -12.33 4.95
C THR A 165 10.76 -13.63 5.75
N PRO A 166 9.93 -14.62 5.37
CA PRO A 166 9.00 -14.65 4.23
C PRO A 166 7.89 -13.59 4.33
N ILE A 167 7.02 -13.46 3.31
CA ILE A 167 5.84 -12.59 3.41
C ILE A 167 4.96 -13.07 4.57
N ASN A 168 4.39 -12.14 5.33
CA ASN A 168 3.44 -12.47 6.38
C ASN A 168 2.04 -12.01 6.00
N VAL A 169 1.05 -12.89 6.19
CA VAL A 169 -0.39 -12.59 6.01
C VAL A 169 -1.05 -12.61 7.38
N ASN A 170 -1.81 -11.57 7.71
CA ASN A 170 -2.49 -11.49 9.00
C ASN A 170 -3.69 -12.45 9.03
N ASN A 171 -3.52 -13.58 9.70
CA ASN A 171 -4.46 -14.70 9.77
C ASN A 171 -5.14 -14.74 11.15
N VAL A 172 -5.98 -13.73 11.42
CA VAL A 172 -6.69 -13.57 12.69
C VAL A 172 -8.06 -12.93 12.46
N LEU A 173 -9.07 -13.34 13.24
CA LEU A 173 -10.41 -12.73 13.20
C LEU A 173 -10.46 -11.38 13.94
N LEU A 174 -9.89 -11.33 15.16
CA LEU A 174 -9.86 -10.14 16.02
C LEU A 174 -8.48 -9.94 16.64
N THR A 175 -8.02 -8.69 16.67
CA THR A 175 -6.71 -8.28 17.17
C THR A 175 -6.76 -6.82 17.60
N ASP A 176 -5.88 -6.43 18.52
CA ASP A 176 -5.67 -5.03 18.88
C ASP A 176 -4.98 -4.26 17.73
N LEU A 177 -5.08 -2.93 17.76
CA LEU A 177 -4.33 -2.04 16.86
C LEU A 177 -2.86 -1.95 17.27
N ILE A 178 -1.98 -1.68 16.31
CA ILE A 178 -0.58 -1.32 16.52
C ILE A 178 -0.42 0.19 16.45
N TYR A 179 0.25 0.75 17.45
CA TYR A 179 0.62 2.16 17.56
C TYR A 179 2.13 2.31 17.34
N ASP A 180 2.57 2.08 16.11
CA ASP A 180 3.98 2.10 15.68
C ASP A 180 4.51 3.52 15.40
N PHE A 181 4.06 4.50 16.21
CA PHE A 181 4.44 5.91 16.12
C PHE A 181 4.71 6.51 17.50
N TYR A 182 5.54 7.56 17.55
CA TYR A 182 6.09 8.12 18.79
C TYR A 182 6.04 9.65 18.80
N GLY A 183 5.95 10.24 19.99
CA GLY A 183 6.00 11.70 20.17
C GLY A 183 4.67 12.45 20.01
N PHE A 184 3.56 11.74 19.84
CA PHE A 184 2.23 12.33 19.72
C PHE A 184 1.55 12.55 21.09
N PRO A 185 0.56 13.47 21.18
CA PRO A 185 -0.31 13.60 22.35
C PRO A 185 -1.02 12.29 22.73
N ARG A 186 -1.33 12.13 24.01
CA ARG A 186 -1.93 10.90 24.57
C ARG A 186 -3.16 10.38 23.81
N TYR A 187 -4.05 11.26 23.35
CA TYR A 187 -5.30 10.86 22.69
C TYR A 187 -5.10 10.05 21.38
N PHE A 188 -3.94 10.17 20.73
CA PHE A 188 -3.59 9.35 19.57
C PHE A 188 -3.40 7.87 19.92
N TYR A 189 -2.99 7.58 21.16
CA TYR A 189 -2.81 6.22 21.69
C TYR A 189 -4.09 5.66 22.33
N GLU A 190 -5.17 6.44 22.33
CA GLU A 190 -6.51 6.07 22.80
C GLU A 190 -7.50 5.96 21.62
N ALA A 191 -7.03 6.23 20.39
CA ALA A 191 -7.79 6.13 19.15
C ALA A 191 -8.12 4.67 18.81
N THR A 192 -9.35 4.39 18.39
CA THR A 192 -9.77 3.04 17.97
C THR A 192 -10.25 3.03 16.54
N TYR A 193 -10.33 1.84 15.95
CA TYR A 193 -10.91 1.59 14.63
C TYR A 193 -11.50 0.17 14.63
N PRO A 194 -12.76 -0.04 14.23
CA PRO A 194 -13.34 -1.37 14.13
C PRO A 194 -12.77 -2.11 12.92
N SER A 195 -12.01 -3.17 13.17
CA SER A 195 -11.49 -4.05 12.13
C SER A 195 -11.71 -5.51 12.50
N ILE A 196 -12.27 -6.28 11.56
CA ILE A 196 -12.44 -7.72 11.65
C ILE A 196 -11.63 -8.34 10.50
N GLY A 197 -10.75 -9.29 10.80
CA GLY A 197 -10.02 -10.02 9.76
C GLY A 197 -10.81 -11.21 9.24
N SER A 198 -10.28 -11.92 8.25
CA SER A 198 -10.86 -13.19 7.76
C SER A 198 -9.76 -14.23 7.60
N PRO A 199 -9.72 -15.26 8.47
CA PRO A 199 -8.83 -16.40 8.31
C PRO A 199 -9.01 -17.15 6.97
N GLU A 200 -10.22 -17.13 6.42
CA GLU A 200 -10.56 -17.73 5.13
C GLU A 200 -9.87 -16.98 3.98
N LEU A 201 -9.99 -15.64 3.96
CA LEU A 201 -9.31 -14.80 2.98
C LEU A 201 -7.79 -14.82 3.16
N ALA A 202 -7.29 -14.80 4.40
CA ALA A 202 -5.87 -14.95 4.69
C ALA A 202 -5.32 -16.27 4.15
N SER A 203 -6.04 -17.38 4.33
CA SER A 203 -5.67 -18.69 3.77
C SER A 203 -5.65 -18.68 2.23
N LYS A 204 -6.56 -17.92 1.61
CA LYS A 204 -6.58 -17.74 0.16
C LYS A 204 -5.41 -16.90 -0.37
N VAL A 205 -5.06 -15.81 0.32
CA VAL A 205 -3.86 -15.01 -0.01
C VAL A 205 -2.61 -15.89 0.07
N LEU A 206 -2.46 -16.68 1.15
CA LEU A 206 -1.34 -17.62 1.30
C LEU A 206 -1.25 -18.64 0.16
N PHE A 207 -2.39 -19.18 -0.29
CA PHE A 207 -2.43 -20.07 -1.45
C PHE A 207 -1.97 -19.37 -2.74
N LEU A 208 -2.48 -18.17 -3.03
CA LEU A 208 -2.12 -17.40 -4.23
C LEU A 208 -0.64 -17.01 -4.27
N LEU A 209 -0.08 -16.59 -3.13
CA LEU A 209 1.35 -16.31 -3.01
C LEU A 209 2.19 -17.58 -3.25
N SER A 210 1.78 -18.71 -2.68
CA SER A 210 2.47 -19.99 -2.89
C SER A 210 2.40 -20.48 -4.34
N ASP A 211 1.28 -20.28 -5.04
CA ASP A 211 1.11 -20.64 -6.46
C ASP A 211 2.02 -19.77 -7.37
N ALA A 212 2.18 -18.49 -7.00
CA ALA A 212 3.15 -17.57 -7.62
C ALA A 212 4.62 -17.82 -7.23
N GLY A 213 4.91 -18.82 -6.38
CA GLY A 213 6.27 -19.13 -5.90
C GLY A 213 6.82 -18.15 -4.85
N ILE A 214 5.96 -17.34 -4.22
CA ILE A 214 6.30 -16.41 -3.15
C ILE A 214 6.15 -17.12 -1.81
N GLU A 215 7.23 -17.27 -1.06
CA GLU A 215 7.18 -17.82 0.30
C GLU A 215 6.39 -16.88 1.22
N ALA A 216 5.34 -17.42 1.85
CA ALA A 216 4.47 -16.68 2.76
C ALA A 216 3.96 -17.56 3.92
N GLU A 217 3.73 -16.95 5.08
CA GLU A 217 3.17 -17.61 6.27
C GLU A 217 2.05 -16.77 6.94
N GLY A 218 1.12 -17.47 7.59
CA GLY A 218 0.04 -16.83 8.36
C GLY A 218 0.48 -16.49 9.77
N VAL A 219 0.30 -15.24 10.19
CA VAL A 219 0.67 -14.75 11.53
C VAL A 219 -0.52 -14.11 12.25
N LYS A 220 -0.43 -13.96 13.58
CA LYS A 220 -1.34 -13.11 14.35
C LYS A 220 -0.66 -11.77 14.64
N ARG A 221 -1.13 -10.69 14.01
CA ARG A 221 -0.60 -9.32 14.18
C ARG A 221 -1.77 -8.32 14.30
N GLY A 222 -1.54 -7.18 14.96
CA GLY A 222 -2.47 -6.06 14.90
C GLY A 222 -2.41 -5.26 13.61
N LEU A 223 -3.43 -4.44 13.36
CA LEU A 223 -3.47 -3.51 12.22
C LEU A 223 -2.60 -2.29 12.54
N ASP A 224 -1.68 -1.87 11.65
CA ASP A 224 -0.81 -0.70 11.87
C ASP A 224 -1.41 0.64 11.42
N HIS A 225 -0.81 1.74 11.88
CA HIS A 225 -1.41 3.08 11.71
C HIS A 225 -1.43 3.57 10.27
N GLY A 226 -0.51 3.10 9.43
CA GLY A 226 -0.53 3.34 7.98
C GLY A 226 -1.82 2.83 7.32
N VAL A 227 -2.51 1.88 7.96
CA VAL A 227 -3.88 1.49 7.59
C VAL A 227 -4.92 2.20 8.45
N TRP A 228 -4.96 1.95 9.78
CA TRP A 228 -6.15 2.32 10.58
C TRP A 228 -6.35 3.82 10.76
N SER A 229 -5.29 4.65 10.69
CA SER A 229 -5.43 6.10 10.83
C SER A 229 -6.08 6.72 9.58
N GLY A 230 -5.63 6.34 8.38
CA GLY A 230 -6.25 6.74 7.12
C GLY A 230 -7.64 6.12 6.93
N PHE A 231 -7.85 4.88 7.39
CA PHE A 231 -9.15 4.21 7.33
C PHE A 231 -10.19 4.87 8.25
N ASN A 232 -9.82 5.42 9.41
CA ASN A 232 -10.72 6.24 10.22
C ASN A 232 -11.28 7.48 9.47
N VAL A 233 -10.56 7.98 8.45
CA VAL A 233 -11.02 9.10 7.60
C VAL A 233 -11.84 8.62 6.41
N ALA A 234 -11.35 7.60 5.69
CA ALA A 234 -12.04 7.07 4.51
C ALA A 234 -13.32 6.33 4.88
N PHE A 235 -13.24 5.50 5.91
CA PHE A 235 -14.27 4.58 6.38
C PHE A 235 -14.74 4.96 7.78
N ASP A 236 -15.16 6.22 7.94
CA ASP A 236 -15.67 6.76 9.20
C ASP A 236 -16.68 5.80 9.85
N PRO A 237 -16.39 5.24 11.04
CA PRO A 237 -17.18 4.15 11.62
C PRO A 237 -18.66 4.45 11.90
N GLU A 238 -19.06 5.72 11.95
CA GLU A 238 -20.43 6.14 12.22
C GLU A 238 -21.20 6.50 10.93
N SER A 239 -20.51 7.07 9.94
CA SER A 239 -21.14 7.68 8.75
C SER A 239 -20.78 7.05 7.40
N ASN A 240 -19.69 6.27 7.32
CA ASN A 240 -19.30 5.50 6.13
C ASN A 240 -18.52 4.22 6.51
N PRO A 241 -19.08 3.31 7.32
CA PRO A 241 -18.36 2.13 7.81
C PRO A 241 -17.90 1.20 6.67
N LEU A 242 -16.72 0.59 6.85
CA LEU A 242 -16.26 -0.51 6.00
C LEU A 242 -16.88 -1.83 6.47
N ASP A 243 -18.10 -2.12 6.00
CA ASP A 243 -18.89 -3.30 6.38
C ASP A 243 -18.35 -4.65 5.80
N CYS A 244 -17.04 -4.83 5.74
CA CYS A 244 -16.40 -6.06 5.25
C CYS A 244 -15.06 -6.36 5.95
N PRO A 245 -14.59 -7.62 5.96
CA PRO A 245 -13.31 -7.97 6.59
C PRO A 245 -12.09 -7.31 5.95
N VAL A 246 -11.07 -7.03 6.75
CA VAL A 246 -9.77 -6.48 6.32
C VAL A 246 -8.67 -7.49 6.61
N VAL A 247 -7.97 -7.96 5.57
CA VAL A 247 -6.75 -8.79 5.72
C VAL A 247 -5.55 -7.95 5.35
N GLN A 248 -4.63 -7.79 6.30
CA GLN A 248 -3.36 -7.11 6.05
C GLN A 248 -2.29 -8.10 5.62
N VAL A 249 -1.42 -7.68 4.69
CA VAL A 249 -0.28 -8.45 4.17
C VAL A 249 0.98 -7.60 4.27
N SER A 250 2.12 -8.21 4.60
CA SER A 250 3.41 -7.52 4.61
C SER A 250 3.93 -7.27 3.20
N LEU A 251 4.78 -6.26 3.06
CA LEU A 251 5.71 -6.09 1.95
C LEU A 251 6.92 -7.02 2.13
N PHE A 252 7.78 -7.13 1.11
CA PHE A 252 9.10 -7.74 1.29
C PHE A 252 10.00 -6.80 2.11
N ASN A 253 10.91 -7.39 2.89
CA ASN A 253 12.00 -6.68 3.57
C ASN A 253 13.17 -6.37 2.62
N ASN A 254 12.85 -5.73 1.50
CA ASN A 254 13.79 -5.22 0.50
C ASN A 254 13.18 -3.99 -0.21
N GLU A 255 13.90 -3.43 -1.17
CA GLU A 255 13.48 -2.26 -1.95
C GLU A 255 13.29 -2.59 -3.45
N ASP A 256 13.06 -3.86 -3.79
CA ASP A 256 12.94 -4.32 -5.18
C ASP A 256 11.54 -3.96 -5.73
N PRO A 257 11.43 -3.01 -6.69
CA PRO A 257 10.14 -2.56 -7.20
C PRO A 257 9.45 -3.61 -8.08
N VAL A 258 10.21 -4.50 -8.72
CA VAL A 258 9.67 -5.58 -9.57
C VAL A 258 9.07 -6.66 -8.68
N ALA A 259 9.78 -7.09 -7.63
CA ALA A 259 9.25 -8.06 -6.66
C ALA A 259 7.93 -7.58 -6.04
N HIS A 260 7.80 -6.29 -5.71
CA HIS A 260 6.55 -5.73 -5.19
C HIS A 260 5.44 -5.58 -6.25
N TYR A 261 5.78 -5.40 -7.53
CA TYR A 261 4.81 -5.45 -8.62
C TYR A 261 4.28 -6.89 -8.80
N GLU A 262 5.15 -7.89 -8.78
CA GLU A 262 4.77 -9.31 -8.82
C GLU A 262 3.95 -9.74 -7.59
N LEU A 263 4.25 -9.20 -6.40
CA LEU A 263 3.44 -9.42 -5.19
C LEU A 263 1.98 -8.96 -5.38
N GLY A 264 1.79 -7.83 -6.07
CA GLY A 264 0.46 -7.35 -6.46
C GLY A 264 -0.21 -8.25 -7.50
N ARG A 265 0.55 -8.63 -8.54
CA ARG A 265 0.06 -9.52 -9.61
C ARG A 265 -0.39 -10.89 -9.06
N ALA A 266 0.35 -11.46 -8.12
CA ALA A 266 0.03 -12.75 -7.49
C ALA A 266 -1.37 -12.77 -6.82
N VAL A 267 -1.84 -11.63 -6.30
CA VAL A 267 -3.15 -11.51 -5.65
C VAL A 267 -4.23 -10.88 -6.53
N SER A 268 -3.95 -10.58 -7.81
CA SER A 268 -4.85 -9.85 -8.71
C SER A 268 -6.24 -10.48 -8.86
N SER A 269 -6.30 -11.81 -8.87
CA SER A 269 -7.53 -12.61 -9.04
C SER A 269 -8.57 -12.41 -7.93
N LEU A 270 -8.15 -11.96 -6.73
CA LEU A 270 -9.09 -11.60 -5.65
C LEU A 270 -10.08 -10.50 -6.07
N ARG A 271 -9.69 -9.65 -7.01
CA ARG A 271 -10.50 -8.54 -7.55
C ARG A 271 -11.73 -9.02 -8.31
N ASP A 272 -11.64 -10.18 -8.98
CA ASP A 272 -12.76 -10.82 -9.67
C ASP A 272 -13.79 -11.40 -8.69
N GLU A 273 -13.37 -11.62 -7.43
CA GLU A 273 -14.22 -12.18 -6.38
C GLU A 273 -14.91 -11.11 -5.52
N GLY A 274 -14.63 -9.83 -5.77
CA GLY A 274 -15.19 -8.71 -5.02
C GLY A 274 -14.29 -8.21 -3.88
N VAL A 275 -12.99 -8.50 -3.90
CA VAL A 275 -12.01 -7.96 -2.95
C VAL A 275 -11.37 -6.69 -3.52
N VAL A 276 -11.37 -5.60 -2.76
CA VAL A 276 -10.60 -4.38 -3.10
C VAL A 276 -9.18 -4.52 -2.56
N ILE A 277 -8.19 -4.20 -3.38
CA ILE A 277 -6.76 -4.23 -3.00
C ILE A 277 -6.25 -2.81 -2.79
N ILE A 278 -5.65 -2.55 -1.62
CA ILE A 278 -5.14 -1.24 -1.24
C ILE A 278 -3.65 -1.32 -0.91
N GLY A 279 -2.83 -0.51 -1.58
CA GLY A 279 -1.48 -0.19 -1.14
C GLY A 279 -1.49 1.06 -0.27
N ALA A 280 -1.20 0.95 1.01
CA ALA A 280 -1.09 2.06 1.94
C ALA A 280 0.39 2.46 2.12
N GLY A 281 0.76 3.63 1.62
CA GLY A 281 2.12 4.18 1.75
C GLY A 281 2.11 5.71 1.65
N MET A 282 3.10 6.29 0.97
CA MET A 282 3.18 7.73 0.68
C MET A 282 3.89 7.95 -0.66
N SER A 283 3.37 8.82 -1.53
CA SER A 283 3.99 9.04 -2.85
C SER A 283 5.39 9.68 -2.78
N VAL A 284 5.65 10.54 -1.80
CA VAL A 284 6.99 11.01 -1.38
C VAL A 284 7.02 11.06 0.15
N HIS A 285 8.06 10.50 0.77
CA HIS A 285 8.14 10.32 2.22
C HIS A 285 9.57 10.54 2.78
N ASN A 286 9.91 11.79 3.08
CA ASN A 286 11.17 12.12 3.73
C ASN A 286 10.96 12.88 5.05
N LEU A 287 10.91 12.12 6.15
CA LEU A 287 10.85 12.63 7.53
C LEU A 287 12.13 13.35 7.98
N ARG A 288 13.29 13.08 7.35
CA ARG A 288 14.57 13.74 7.70
C ARG A 288 14.55 15.22 7.31
N ASP A 289 13.86 15.54 6.21
CA ASP A 289 13.72 16.90 5.68
C ASP A 289 12.42 17.61 6.13
N MET A 290 11.47 16.89 6.72
CA MET A 290 10.24 17.47 7.29
C MET A 290 10.54 18.63 8.25
N ARG A 291 11.56 18.50 9.10
CA ARG A 291 11.99 19.56 10.03
C ARG A 291 12.43 20.86 9.34
N PHE A 292 12.93 20.79 8.11
CA PHE A 292 13.33 21.96 7.32
C PHE A 292 12.15 22.61 6.59
N SER A 293 11.01 21.92 6.54
CA SER A 293 9.74 22.41 5.99
C SER A 293 8.77 22.90 7.08
N MET A 294 9.08 22.71 8.37
CA MET A 294 8.23 23.19 9.48
C MET A 294 8.03 24.71 9.40
N GLY A 295 6.76 25.15 9.29
CA GLY A 295 6.39 26.55 9.11
C GLY A 295 6.36 27.03 7.66
N SER A 296 6.63 26.17 6.67
CA SER A 296 6.53 26.48 5.24
C SER A 296 5.91 25.31 4.46
N SER A 297 4.67 25.47 4.00
CA SER A 297 4.01 24.51 3.10
C SER A 297 4.64 24.43 1.71
N ARG A 298 5.59 25.31 1.35
CA ARG A 298 6.24 25.29 0.03
C ARG A 298 6.89 23.92 -0.24
N PRO A 299 6.53 23.24 -1.35
CA PRO A 299 7.16 21.98 -1.74
C PRO A 299 8.65 22.09 -1.98
N MET A 300 9.39 21.08 -1.55
CA MET A 300 10.78 20.87 -1.94
C MET A 300 10.84 20.40 -3.41
N PRO A 301 11.82 20.84 -4.23
CA PRO A 301 11.85 20.51 -5.65
C PRO A 301 11.85 19.01 -5.97
N TYR A 302 12.52 18.19 -5.15
CA TYR A 302 12.52 16.73 -5.33
C TYR A 302 11.15 16.10 -5.09
N SER A 303 10.32 16.65 -4.19
CA SER A 303 8.98 16.11 -3.92
C SER A 303 8.10 16.25 -5.16
N VAL A 304 8.08 17.45 -5.75
CA VAL A 304 7.36 17.72 -7.00
C VAL A 304 7.97 16.90 -8.16
N SER A 305 9.30 16.82 -8.25
CA SER A 305 9.99 16.07 -9.31
C SER A 305 9.68 14.56 -9.27
N PHE A 306 9.73 13.96 -8.09
CA PHE A 306 9.51 12.53 -7.91
C PHE A 306 8.03 12.14 -8.04
N ASP A 307 7.09 12.91 -7.45
CA ASP A 307 5.66 12.60 -7.59
C ASP A 307 5.16 12.75 -9.03
N ASN A 308 5.64 13.75 -9.79
CA ASN A 308 5.33 13.82 -11.22
C ASN A 308 5.84 12.59 -11.99
N ALA A 309 7.03 12.08 -11.65
CA ALA A 309 7.57 10.88 -12.27
C ALA A 309 6.78 9.62 -11.88
N LEU A 310 6.38 9.51 -10.61
CA LEU A 310 5.49 8.43 -10.14
C LEU A 310 4.14 8.49 -10.86
N ARG A 311 3.54 9.67 -11.03
CA ARG A 311 2.32 9.84 -11.85
C ARG A 311 2.54 9.34 -13.27
N ASP A 312 3.58 9.80 -13.94
CA ASP A 312 3.84 9.48 -15.35
C ASP A 312 4.14 7.98 -15.55
N ALA A 313 4.69 7.31 -14.52
CA ALA A 313 4.85 5.86 -14.49
C ALA A 313 3.52 5.13 -14.22
N ALA A 314 2.76 5.51 -13.18
CA ALA A 314 1.51 4.86 -12.79
C ALA A 314 0.41 5.01 -13.86
N LEU A 315 0.31 6.16 -14.52
CA LEU A 315 -0.66 6.45 -15.57
C LEU A 315 -0.20 6.00 -16.96
N ALA A 316 0.96 5.35 -17.07
CA ALA A 316 1.44 4.81 -18.34
C ALA A 316 0.51 3.73 -18.91
N ASP A 317 0.69 3.47 -20.22
CA ASP A 317 0.15 2.27 -20.86
C ASP A 317 0.52 1.04 -20.01
N PRO A 318 -0.42 0.13 -19.71
CA PRO A 318 -0.17 -1.01 -18.82
C PRO A 318 1.05 -1.85 -19.20
N ARG A 319 1.35 -1.95 -20.51
CA ARG A 319 2.50 -2.72 -21.04
C ARG A 319 3.85 -2.08 -20.76
N GLU A 320 3.86 -0.77 -20.47
CA GLU A 320 5.06 -0.01 -20.12
C GLU A 320 5.12 0.35 -18.62
N ARG A 321 4.01 0.20 -17.89
CA ARG A 321 3.86 0.65 -16.49
C ARG A 321 4.91 0.02 -15.57
N GLU A 322 5.02 -1.31 -15.57
CA GLU A 322 5.95 -2.05 -14.71
C GLU A 322 7.39 -1.53 -14.88
N ALA A 323 7.87 -1.44 -16.11
CA ALA A 323 9.22 -0.96 -16.41
C ALA A 323 9.44 0.51 -16.01
N LYS A 324 8.44 1.38 -16.19
CA LYS A 324 8.52 2.79 -15.77
C LYS A 324 8.46 2.97 -14.26
N MET A 325 7.68 2.13 -13.56
CA MET A 325 7.62 2.14 -12.10
C MET A 325 8.92 1.59 -11.51
N ALA A 326 9.46 0.50 -12.03
CA ALA A 326 10.77 -0.02 -11.64
C ALA A 326 11.90 1.02 -11.84
N ALA A 327 11.85 1.83 -12.89
CA ALA A 327 12.81 2.91 -13.10
C ALA A 327 12.75 4.06 -12.08
N LEU A 328 11.72 4.11 -11.20
CA LEU A 328 11.61 5.16 -10.17
C LEU A 328 12.69 5.02 -9.09
N THR A 329 13.07 3.80 -8.69
CA THR A 329 14.09 3.58 -7.64
C THR A 329 15.49 4.02 -8.07
N GLU A 330 15.75 4.00 -9.37
CA GLU A 330 17.03 4.39 -9.98
C GLU A 330 17.16 5.89 -10.25
N ARG A 331 16.12 6.69 -9.98
CA ARG A 331 16.17 8.14 -10.20
C ARG A 331 17.17 8.81 -9.27
N PRO A 332 17.91 9.86 -9.74
CA PRO A 332 18.83 10.61 -8.88
C PRO A 332 18.19 11.25 -7.64
N ASP A 333 16.89 11.54 -7.68
CA ASP A 333 16.12 12.08 -6.56
C ASP A 333 15.41 11.01 -5.71
N ALA A 334 15.47 9.72 -6.08
CA ALA A 334 14.73 8.65 -5.42
C ALA A 334 15.07 8.52 -3.93
N LYS A 335 16.35 8.45 -3.58
CA LYS A 335 16.80 8.38 -2.18
C LYS A 335 16.63 9.68 -1.38
N GLN A 336 16.29 10.79 -2.03
CA GLN A 336 15.87 12.01 -1.36
C GLN A 336 14.35 12.08 -1.17
N ALA A 337 13.57 11.58 -2.13
CA ALA A 337 12.12 11.40 -1.99
C ALA A 337 11.77 10.34 -0.94
N HIS A 338 12.55 9.26 -0.90
CA HIS A 338 12.35 8.06 -0.10
C HIS A 338 13.69 7.58 0.45
N PRO A 339 14.10 8.02 1.65
CA PRO A 339 15.36 7.57 2.27
C PRO A 339 15.43 6.04 2.47
N TRP A 340 14.24 5.44 2.63
CA TRP A 340 13.93 4.02 2.48
C TRP A 340 12.69 3.93 1.58
N MET A 341 12.60 2.89 0.73
CA MET A 341 11.51 2.75 -0.25
C MET A 341 10.23 2.10 0.32
N ASP A 342 10.19 1.84 1.62
CA ASP A 342 9.07 1.17 2.32
C ASP A 342 7.69 1.77 1.99
N HIS A 343 7.55 3.10 1.99
CA HIS A 343 6.31 3.80 1.67
C HIS A 343 6.02 3.93 0.16
N LEU A 344 7.01 3.65 -0.69
CA LEU A 344 6.87 3.61 -2.15
C LEU A 344 6.46 2.22 -2.66
N MET A 345 6.85 1.14 -1.98
CA MET A 345 6.51 -0.22 -2.44
C MET A 345 4.99 -0.51 -2.53
N PRO A 346 4.09 0.02 -1.67
CA PRO A 346 2.65 -0.20 -1.79
C PRO A 346 2.02 0.26 -3.11
N VAL A 347 2.54 1.31 -3.79
CA VAL A 347 2.00 1.71 -5.11
C VAL A 347 2.37 0.69 -6.19
N HIS A 348 3.51 0.01 -6.06
CA HIS A 348 3.92 -1.07 -6.95
C HIS A 348 3.00 -2.28 -6.79
N VAL A 349 2.63 -2.63 -5.56
CA VAL A 349 1.64 -3.69 -5.29
C VAL A 349 0.26 -3.33 -5.87
N ALA A 350 -0.21 -2.10 -5.65
CA ALA A 350 -1.50 -1.65 -6.18
C ALA A 350 -1.54 -1.67 -7.71
N ALA A 351 -0.46 -1.23 -8.37
CA ALA A 351 -0.32 -1.23 -9.82
C ALA A 351 -0.15 -2.66 -10.40
N GLY A 352 0.58 -3.54 -9.71
CA GLY A 352 0.73 -4.94 -10.11
C GLY A 352 -0.57 -5.72 -10.09
N ALA A 353 -1.37 -5.52 -9.03
CA ALA A 353 -2.72 -6.09 -8.92
C ALA A 353 -3.72 -5.53 -9.96
N ALA A 354 -3.42 -4.38 -10.57
CA ALA A 354 -4.22 -3.79 -11.63
C ALA A 354 -4.07 -4.50 -12.99
N GLU A 355 -2.94 -5.19 -13.22
CA GLU A 355 -2.60 -5.82 -14.50
C GLU A 355 -2.76 -4.85 -15.69
N GLU A 356 -3.61 -5.19 -16.66
CA GLU A 356 -3.83 -4.47 -17.92
C GLU A 356 -4.77 -3.25 -17.79
N GLU A 357 -5.23 -2.90 -16.58
CA GLU A 357 -6.14 -1.76 -16.40
C GLU A 357 -5.41 -0.42 -16.34
N LYS A 358 -6.13 0.67 -16.64
CA LYS A 358 -5.58 2.04 -16.59
C LYS A 358 -5.38 2.49 -15.14
N GLY A 359 -4.31 3.25 -14.91
CA GLY A 359 -4.10 4.02 -13.70
C GLY A 359 -4.68 5.43 -13.82
N TYR A 360 -5.13 5.98 -12.71
CA TYR A 360 -5.72 7.30 -12.56
C TYR A 360 -5.13 7.99 -11.33
N GLN A 361 -4.64 9.22 -11.48
CA GLN A 361 -4.29 10.07 -10.34
C GLN A 361 -5.59 10.73 -9.86
N VAL A 362 -6.20 10.18 -8.82
CA VAL A 362 -7.46 10.68 -8.24
C VAL A 362 -7.24 12.08 -7.66
N TRP A 363 -6.07 12.30 -7.05
CA TRP A 363 -5.66 13.56 -6.47
C TRP A 363 -4.15 13.58 -6.23
N THR A 364 -3.56 14.77 -6.08
CA THR A 364 -2.23 14.94 -5.47
C THR A 364 -2.13 16.31 -4.81
N HIS A 365 -1.25 16.40 -3.81
CA HIS A 365 -0.82 17.64 -3.18
C HIS A 365 0.65 17.50 -2.77
N HIS A 366 1.43 18.55 -3.00
CA HIS A 366 2.82 18.63 -2.56
C HIS A 366 2.90 19.63 -1.40
N GLU A 367 3.62 19.27 -0.34
CA GLU A 367 3.95 20.18 0.75
C GLU A 367 5.27 19.77 1.40
N GLY A 368 6.17 20.73 1.60
CA GLY A 368 7.49 20.46 2.18
C GLY A 368 8.20 19.26 1.55
N SER A 369 8.56 18.28 2.37
CA SER A 369 9.23 17.03 2.00
C SER A 369 8.29 15.86 1.65
N PHE A 370 6.98 16.12 1.46
CA PHE A 370 5.95 15.12 1.18
C PHE A 370 5.20 15.38 -0.12
N ALA A 371 4.60 14.31 -0.63
CA ALA A 371 3.60 14.30 -1.67
C ALA A 371 2.49 13.34 -1.27
N TRP A 372 1.26 13.68 -1.63
CA TRP A 372 0.04 13.00 -1.19
C TRP A 372 -0.78 12.42 -2.36
N ALA A 373 -0.13 11.99 -3.43
CA ALA A 373 -0.84 11.42 -4.57
C ALA A 373 -1.63 10.17 -4.18
N GLN A 374 -2.88 10.14 -4.62
CA GLN A 374 -3.82 9.05 -4.46
C GLN A 374 -4.05 8.47 -5.86
N TYR A 375 -3.88 7.15 -6.02
CA TYR A 375 -4.09 6.48 -7.30
C TYR A 375 -5.23 5.47 -7.22
N ARG A 376 -6.04 5.38 -8.28
CA ARG A 376 -6.94 4.27 -8.57
C ARG A 376 -6.42 3.56 -9.81
N PHE A 377 -6.55 2.24 -9.87
CA PHE A 377 -6.40 1.48 -11.11
C PHE A 377 -7.63 0.62 -11.36
N GLY A 378 -8.06 0.54 -12.62
CA GLY A 378 -9.37 -0.01 -12.98
C GLY A 378 -10.48 1.04 -12.90
N GLU A 379 -11.54 0.82 -13.67
CA GLU A 379 -12.66 1.77 -13.79
C GLU A 379 -13.66 1.63 -12.63
N VAL A 380 -14.23 2.74 -12.19
CA VAL A 380 -15.50 2.77 -11.45
C VAL A 380 -16.58 3.31 -12.38
N SER A 381 -17.85 2.97 -12.14
CA SER A 381 -18.96 3.48 -12.96
C SER A 381 -19.07 5.01 -12.88
N GLU A 382 -19.33 5.67 -14.01
CA GLU A 382 -19.44 7.15 -14.11
C GLU A 382 -20.39 7.78 -13.07
N GLU A 383 -21.43 7.07 -12.62
CA GLU A 383 -22.34 7.47 -11.53
C GLU A 383 -21.66 7.67 -10.16
N LEU A 384 -20.41 7.20 -9.99
CA LEU A 384 -19.60 7.34 -8.78
C LEU A 384 -18.47 8.37 -8.93
N GLU A 385 -18.20 8.86 -10.15
CA GLU A 385 -17.13 9.84 -10.39
C GLU A 385 -17.59 11.29 -10.09
N ALA A 386 -18.90 11.55 -10.26
CA ALA A 386 -19.58 12.82 -10.04
C ALA A 386 -19.72 13.23 -8.55
#